data_AF-A0A846HHS1-F1
#
_entry.id   AF-A0A846HHS1-F1
#
_cell.length_a   1.000
_cell.length_b   1.000
_cell.length_c   1.000
_cell.angle_alpha   90.00
_cell.angle_beta   90.00
_cell.angle_gamma   90.00
#
_symmetry.space_group_name_H-M   'P 1'
#
loop_
_entity.id
_entity.type
_entity.pdbx_description
1 polymer ?
#
loop_
_entity_poly.entity_id
_entity_poly.type
_entity_poly.pdbx_seq_one_letter_code
_entity_poly.pdbx_strand_id
1 'polypeptide(L)'
;NLCGIDIIVREESYTSQASFIDGDFIPDYGTKPFGWKPSGKRICRGLYRAKSGRLCNADINGSYNIMKKEFPNAFKTGDSEVLVDPIRVNLAGFKVTHLDPILDAFKVL
;
A
#
# COMPACT_ATOMS: atom_id res chain seq x y z
N ASN A 1 27.32 -3.66 -1.62
CA ASN A 1 25.94 -3.73 -2.13
C ASN A 1 25.81 -4.84 -3.14
N LEU A 2 25.01 -5.88 -2.85
CA LEU A 2 24.51 -6.75 -3.92
C LEU A 2 23.50 -5.92 -4.73
N CYS A 3 23.70 -5.82 -6.04
CA CYS A 3 22.77 -5.20 -7.00
C CYS A 3 22.56 -3.67 -6.90
N GLY A 4 23.34 -2.92 -6.12
CA GLY A 4 23.20 -1.46 -6.03
C GLY A 4 21.94 -0.96 -5.32
N ILE A 5 21.33 -1.80 -4.48
CA ILE A 5 20.15 -1.44 -3.68
C ILE A 5 20.62 -1.05 -2.28
N ASP A 6 20.26 0.15 -1.84
CA ASP A 6 20.48 0.60 -0.47
C ASP A 6 19.36 0.10 0.45
N ILE A 7 19.76 -0.56 1.53
CA ILE A 7 18.83 -1.11 2.52
C ILE A 7 18.77 -0.16 3.71
N ILE A 8 17.58 0.37 3.98
CA ILE A 8 17.30 1.20 5.15
C ILE A 8 16.41 0.40 6.10
N VAL A 9 16.88 0.19 7.33
CA VAL A 9 16.10 -0.48 8.37
C VAL A 9 15.24 0.56 9.09
N ARG A 10 13.93 0.30 9.16
CA ARG A 10 12.96 1.12 9.90
C ARG A 10 12.05 0.28 10.77
N GLU A 11 11.61 0.90 11.86
CA GLU A 11 10.68 0.27 12.80
C GLU A 11 9.24 0.35 12.27
N GLU A 12 8.48 -0.73 12.46
CA GLU A 12 7.20 -0.97 11.79
C GLU A 12 5.98 -0.71 12.70
N SER A 13 6.14 -0.01 13.83
CA SER A 13 5.03 0.23 14.74
C SER A 13 3.88 0.95 14.04
N TYR A 14 2.67 0.41 14.23
CA TYR A 14 1.40 0.96 13.76
C TYR A 14 1.21 1.05 12.23
N THR A 15 2.18 0.62 11.41
CA THR A 15 2.09 0.68 9.92
C THR A 15 0.96 -0.19 9.35
N SER A 16 0.62 -1.30 10.00
CA SER A 16 -0.51 -2.16 9.61
C SER A 16 -1.87 -1.65 10.08
N GLN A 17 -1.90 -0.65 10.96
CA GLN A 17 -3.12 -0.10 11.57
C GLN A 17 -3.50 1.25 10.96
N ALA A 18 -2.54 2.17 10.86
CA ALA A 18 -2.74 3.49 10.28
C ALA A 18 -3.22 3.40 8.83
N SER A 19 -4.11 4.31 8.43
CA SER A 19 -4.60 4.39 7.06
C SER A 19 -3.67 5.26 6.23
N PHE A 20 -2.96 4.66 5.27
CA PHE A 20 -2.16 5.43 4.33
C PHE A 20 -3.03 6.41 3.54
N ILE A 21 -4.18 5.92 3.07
CA ILE A 21 -5.12 6.63 2.20
C ILE A 21 -5.71 7.86 2.89
N ASP A 22 -5.98 7.78 4.19
CA ASP A 22 -6.53 8.90 4.95
C ASP A 22 -5.43 9.81 5.51
N GLY A 23 -4.16 9.47 5.26
CA GLY A 23 -3.03 10.28 5.67
C GLY A 23 -2.73 10.22 7.16
N ASP A 24 -3.11 9.14 7.86
CA ASP A 24 -2.94 9.01 9.31
C ASP A 24 -1.50 9.31 9.77
N PHE A 25 -1.41 9.91 10.96
CA PHE A 25 -0.15 9.99 11.71
C PHE A 25 0.27 8.60 12.18
N ILE A 26 1.53 8.23 11.94
CA ILE A 26 2.09 6.93 12.32
C ILE A 26 3.13 7.17 13.42
N PRO A 27 2.81 6.93 14.69
CA PRO A 27 3.76 7.13 15.78
C PRO A 27 4.88 6.09 15.73
N ASP A 28 5.99 6.43 16.38
CA ASP A 28 7.01 5.45 16.69
C ASP A 28 6.64 4.64 17.93
N TYR A 29 7.34 3.53 18.15
CA TYR A 29 7.18 2.75 19.37
C TYR A 29 7.37 3.64 20.62
N GLY A 30 6.40 3.63 21.52
CA GLY A 30 6.44 4.42 22.76
C GLY A 30 6.09 5.92 22.61
N THR A 31 5.95 6.44 21.39
CA THR A 31 5.60 7.86 21.15
C THR A 31 4.13 8.07 20.78
N LYS A 32 3.32 7.01 20.84
CA LYS A 32 1.89 7.05 20.53
C LYS A 32 1.16 8.08 21.42
N PRO A 33 0.53 9.12 20.83
CA PRO A 33 -0.22 10.11 21.60
C PRO A 33 -1.40 9.49 22.36
N PHE A 34 -1.76 10.09 23.49
CA PHE A 34 -2.95 9.69 24.24
C PHE A 34 -4.19 9.83 23.37
N GLY A 35 -5.02 8.78 23.32
CA GLY A 35 -6.24 8.78 22.53
C GLY A 35 -6.04 8.58 21.02
N TRP A 36 -4.82 8.36 20.53
CA TRP A 36 -4.57 8.07 19.12
C TRP A 36 -5.34 6.81 18.68
N LYS A 37 -6.04 6.94 17.55
CA LYS A 37 -6.75 5.86 16.88
C LYS A 37 -6.57 6.00 15.37
N PRO A 38 -6.32 4.91 14.63
CA PRO A 38 -6.29 4.95 13.18
C PRO A 38 -7.68 5.27 12.64
N SER A 39 -7.74 5.96 11.50
CA SER A 39 -8.99 6.28 10.80
C SER A 39 -9.58 5.07 10.10
N GLY A 40 -8.73 4.16 9.64
CA GLY A 40 -9.08 2.91 8.97
C GLY A 40 -8.92 1.68 9.85
N LYS A 41 -9.20 0.51 9.26
CA LYS A 41 -9.16 -0.76 9.97
C LYS A 41 -8.81 -1.92 9.03
N ARG A 42 -7.88 -2.77 9.45
CA ARG A 42 -7.67 -4.09 8.85
C ARG A 42 -8.87 -4.99 9.17
N ILE A 43 -9.52 -5.53 8.15
CA ILE A 43 -10.66 -6.43 8.32
C ILE A 43 -10.16 -7.85 8.54
N CYS A 44 -9.30 -8.32 7.63
CA CYS A 44 -8.73 -9.65 7.63
C CYS A 44 -7.37 -9.65 6.89
N ARG A 45 -6.77 -10.83 6.71
CA ARG A 45 -5.54 -10.96 5.90
C ARG A 45 -5.84 -10.51 4.46
N GLY A 46 -4.96 -9.67 3.90
CA GLY A 46 -5.11 -9.14 2.54
C GLY A 46 -6.17 -8.04 2.36
N LEU A 47 -6.92 -7.63 3.40
CA LEU A 47 -7.97 -6.62 3.25
C LEU A 47 -7.95 -5.54 4.33
N TYR A 48 -7.81 -4.29 3.89
CA TYR A 48 -7.87 -3.09 4.71
C TYR A 48 -9.00 -2.17 4.24
N ARG A 49 -9.63 -1.46 5.17
CA ARG A 49 -10.69 -0.49 4.91
C ARG A 49 -10.28 0.89 5.42
N ALA A 50 -10.21 1.86 4.51
CA ALA A 50 -10.01 3.27 4.85
C ALA A 50 -11.29 3.88 5.47
N LYS A 51 -11.19 5.08 6.03
CA LYS A 51 -12.30 5.80 6.66
C LYS A 51 -13.49 6.00 5.73
N SER A 52 -13.22 6.24 4.44
CA SER A 52 -14.24 6.38 3.39
C SER A 52 -14.98 5.08 3.06
N GLY A 53 -14.59 3.94 3.65
CA GLY A 53 -15.08 2.62 3.27
C GLY A 53 -14.33 2.00 2.09
N ARG A 54 -13.41 2.74 1.43
CA ARG A 54 -12.58 2.20 0.35
C ARG A 54 -11.76 1.02 0.84
N LEU A 55 -11.79 -0.06 0.07
CA LEU A 55 -11.03 -1.27 0.35
C LEU A 55 -9.72 -1.26 -0.43
N CYS A 56 -8.64 -1.69 0.21
CA CYS A 56 -7.35 -1.94 -0.43
C CYS A 56 -6.69 -3.19 0.17
N ASN A 57 -5.63 -3.67 -0.47
CA ASN A 57 -4.86 -4.76 0.11
C ASN A 57 -4.13 -4.28 1.37
N ALA A 58 -4.20 -5.06 2.45
CA ALA A 58 -3.55 -4.72 3.72
C ALA A 58 -2.02 -4.59 3.60
N ASP A 59 -1.38 -5.40 2.76
CA ASP A 59 0.07 -5.36 2.55
C ASP A 59 0.46 -4.10 1.76
N ILE A 60 -0.36 -3.68 0.80
CA ILE A 60 -0.19 -2.39 0.11
C ILE A 60 -0.26 -1.23 1.11
N ASN A 61 -1.25 -1.23 2.01
CA ASN A 61 -1.34 -0.20 3.06
C ASN A 61 -0.10 -0.20 3.97
N GLY A 62 0.36 -1.37 4.41
CA GLY A 62 1.57 -1.52 5.22
C GLY A 62 2.82 -0.98 4.52
N SER A 63 3.06 -1.40 3.28
CA SER A 63 4.22 -0.96 2.48
C SER A 63 4.26 0.56 2.30
N TYR A 64 3.13 1.18 1.98
CA TYR A 64 3.05 2.63 1.85
C TYR A 64 3.33 3.35 3.18
N ASN A 65 2.86 2.81 4.29
CA ASN A 65 3.12 3.37 5.62
C ASN A 65 4.60 3.25 6.04
N ILE A 66 5.28 2.16 5.69
CA ILE A 66 6.74 2.03 5.88
C ILE A 66 7.47 3.11 5.08
N MET A 67 7.10 3.27 3.81
CA MET A 67 7.69 4.31 2.94
C MET A 67 7.45 5.71 3.51
N LYS A 68 6.23 6.01 3.99
CA LYS A 68 5.89 7.31 4.59
C LYS A 68 6.66 7.59 5.88
N LYS A 69 7.01 6.56 6.67
CA LYS A 69 7.85 6.72 7.87
C LYS A 69 9.27 7.13 7.53
N GLU A 70 9.87 6.52 6.50
CA GLU A 70 11.21 6.89 6.05
C GLU A 70 11.22 8.22 5.30
N PHE A 71 10.25 8.39 4.40
CA PHE A 71 10.16 9.51 3.48
C PHE A 71 8.80 10.22 3.65
N PRO A 72 8.64 11.07 4.69
CA PRO A 72 7.38 11.76 4.96
C PRO A 72 6.87 12.66 3.82
N ASN A 73 7.76 13.02 2.89
CA ASN A 73 7.46 13.86 1.74
C ASN A 73 7.31 13.08 0.42
N ALA A 74 7.44 11.75 0.41
CA ALA A 74 7.42 10.92 -0.82
C ALA A 74 6.15 11.08 -1.68
N PHE A 75 5.07 11.61 -1.11
CA PHE A 75 3.79 11.81 -1.79
C PHE A 75 3.35 13.28 -1.84
N LYS A 76 4.25 14.22 -1.54
CA LYS A 76 3.99 15.65 -1.70
C LYS A 76 4.43 16.11 -3.08
N THR A 77 3.71 17.06 -3.66
CA THR A 77 4.09 17.68 -4.93
C THR A 77 5.46 18.33 -4.79
N GLY A 78 6.47 17.77 -5.47
CA GLY A 78 7.82 18.37 -5.56
C GLY A 78 8.99 17.47 -5.15
N ASP A 79 8.77 16.36 -4.46
CA ASP A 79 9.85 15.43 -4.07
C ASP A 79 9.64 14.06 -4.72
N SER A 80 10.56 13.71 -5.64
CA SER A 80 10.67 12.42 -6.36
C SER A 80 9.40 11.99 -7.09
N GLU A 81 9.43 12.16 -8.41
CA GLU A 81 8.44 11.66 -9.35
C GLU A 81 8.13 10.19 -9.04
N VAL A 82 6.89 9.88 -8.62
CA VAL A 82 6.37 8.52 -8.73
C VAL A 82 6.22 8.30 -10.23
N LEU A 83 7.28 7.75 -10.85
CA LEU A 83 7.40 7.59 -12.30
C LEU A 83 6.19 6.89 -12.90
N VAL A 84 5.53 6.01 -12.13
CA VAL A 84 4.35 5.28 -12.54
C VAL A 84 3.38 5.13 -11.36
N ASP A 85 2.27 5.84 -11.40
CA ASP A 85 1.11 5.51 -10.57
C ASP A 85 0.35 4.36 -11.24
N PRO A 86 0.23 3.17 -10.62
CA PRO A 86 -0.52 2.08 -11.20
C PRO A 86 -1.99 2.47 -11.34
N ILE A 87 -2.46 2.58 -12.58
CA ILE A 87 -3.85 2.86 -12.89
C ILE A 87 -4.67 1.60 -12.63
N ARG A 88 -5.73 1.73 -11.82
CA ARG A 88 -6.73 0.66 -11.69
C ARG A 88 -7.48 0.53 -13.03
N VAL A 89 -7.16 -0.50 -13.81
CA VAL A 89 -7.92 -0.85 -15.00
C VAL A 89 -9.16 -1.64 -14.58
N ASN A 90 -10.35 -1.16 -14.94
CA ASN A 90 -11.56 -1.95 -14.83
C ASN A 90 -11.70 -2.81 -16.10
N LEU A 91 -11.57 -4.12 -15.96
CA LEU A 91 -11.74 -5.05 -17.09
C LEU A 91 -13.21 -5.35 -17.41
N ALA A 92 -14.15 -4.91 -16.58
CA ALA A 92 -15.57 -5.05 -16.87
C ALA A 92 -15.93 -4.17 -18.09
N GLY A 93 -16.03 -4.81 -19.26
CA GLY A 93 -16.29 -4.17 -20.55
C GLY A 93 -15.15 -4.32 -21.58
N PHE A 94 -13.97 -4.80 -21.17
CA PHE A 94 -12.88 -5.12 -22.10
C PHE A 94 -13.04 -6.57 -22.56
N LYS A 95 -13.33 -6.79 -23.86
CA LYS A 95 -13.19 -8.11 -24.46
C LYS A 95 -11.70 -8.37 -24.65
N VAL A 96 -11.15 -9.38 -23.98
CA VAL A 96 -9.80 -9.87 -24.26
C VAL A 96 -9.80 -10.36 -25.71
N THR A 97 -9.14 -9.61 -26.60
CA THR A 97 -9.11 -9.90 -28.04
C THR A 97 -7.96 -10.82 -28.45
N HIS A 98 -6.98 -11.02 -27.56
CA HIS A 98 -5.89 -11.98 -27.74
C HIS A 98 -5.60 -12.67 -26.42
N LEU A 99 -5.81 -13.99 -26.37
CA LEU A 99 -5.41 -14.85 -25.27
C LEU A 99 -4.08 -15.49 -25.64
N ASP A 100 -3.05 -15.27 -24.83
CA ASP A 100 -1.78 -15.98 -25.01
C ASP A 100 -1.98 -17.46 -24.66
N PRO A 101 -1.55 -18.41 -25.53
CA PRO A 101 -1.84 -19.83 -25.38
C PRO A 101 -1.30 -20.45 -24.07
N ILE A 102 -0.35 -19.79 -23.42
CA ILE A 102 0.25 -20.25 -22.16
C ILE A 102 -0.72 -20.11 -20.97
N LEU A 103 -1.68 -19.18 -21.03
CA LEU A 103 -2.58 -18.89 -19.92
C LEU A 103 -3.78 -19.86 -19.80
N ASP A 104 -4.11 -20.59 -20.87
CA ASP A 104 -5.22 -21.56 -20.88
C ASP A 104 -4.86 -22.91 -20.23
N ALA A 105 -3.58 -23.23 -20.08
CA ALA A 105 -3.13 -24.46 -19.41
C ALA A 105 -3.45 -24.49 -17.90
N PHE A 106 -3.68 -23.33 -17.28
CA PHE A 106 -3.99 -23.22 -15.84
C PHE A 106 -5.49 -23.13 -15.52
N LYS A 107 -6.38 -23.14 -16.53
CA LYS A 107 -7.84 -23.07 -16.34
C LYS A 107 -8.56 -24.43 -16.40
N VAL A 108 -7.82 -25.54 -16.51
CA VAL A 108 -8.37 -26.91 -16.57
C VAL A 108 -7.94 -27.75 -15.34
N LEU A 109 -7.56 -27.11 -14.24
CA LEU A 109 -7.44 -27.72 -12.90
C LEU A 109 -8.27 -26.89 -11.91
#